data_AF-A0A372YMX2-F1
#
_entry.id   AF-A0A372YMX2-F1
#
_cell.length_a   1.000
_cell.length_b   1.000
_cell.length_c   1.000
_cell.angle_alpha   90.00
_cell.angle_beta   90.00
_cell.angle_gamma   90.00
#
_symmetry.space_group_name_H-M   'P 1'
#
loop_
_entity.id
_entity.type
_entity.pdbx_description
1 polymer ?
#
loop_
_entity_poly.entity_id
_entity_poly.type
_entity_poly.pdbx_seq_one_letter_code
_entity_poly.pdbx_strand_id
1 'polypeptide(L)'
;MNVTLLATILAISFFSIGVYAYRRKETMWFWSSPTYQQLTFHDPVTFNHKTGIMWMLFGIAFFLPVPFRYFHFFKENIFIMLLSCILTIGLFVMMIYWHHLYQIHRK
;
A
#
# COMPACT_ATOMS: atom_id res chain seq x y z
N MET A 1 -10.33 5.65 20.49
CA MET A 1 -9.72 6.33 19.33
C MET A 1 -10.76 6.41 18.22
N ASN A 2 -10.99 7.58 17.63
CA ASN A 2 -11.99 7.76 16.56
C ASN A 2 -11.57 6.97 15.32
N VAL A 3 -12.48 6.16 14.74
CA VAL A 3 -12.22 5.32 13.56
C VAL A 3 -11.76 6.14 12.36
N THR A 4 -12.30 7.36 12.19
CA THR A 4 -11.89 8.27 11.12
C THR A 4 -10.44 8.71 11.29
N LEU A 5 -10.03 9.04 12.52
CA LEU A 5 -8.65 9.43 12.83
C LEU A 5 -7.67 8.25 12.60
N LEU A 6 -8.05 7.05 13.04
CA LEU A 6 -7.27 5.84 12.79
C LEU A 6 -7.09 5.60 11.29
N ALA A 7 -8.17 5.73 10.51
CA ALA A 7 -8.12 5.55 9.06
C ALA A 7 -7.19 6.57 8.40
N THR A 8 -7.22 7.83 8.84
CA THR A 8 -6.30 8.87 8.37
C THR A 8 -4.84 8.55 8.68
N ILE A 9 -4.52 8.13 9.91
CA ILE A 9 -3.15 7.76 10.30
C ILE A 9 -2.64 6.59 9.46
N LEU A 10 -3.47 5.57 9.24
CA LEU A 10 -3.12 4.42 8.41
C LEU A 10 -2.91 4.81 6.94
N ALA A 11 -3.79 5.62 6.37
CA ALA A 11 -3.65 6.12 5.01
C ALA A 11 -2.34 6.89 4.79
N ILE A 12 -2.02 7.80 5.72
CA ILE A 12 -0.76 8.56 5.70
C ILE A 12 0.44 7.62 5.83
N SER A 13 0.35 6.60 6.69
CA SER A 13 1.41 5.61 6.88
C SER A 13 1.66 4.82 5.58
N PHE A 14 0.61 4.29 4.94
CA PHE A 14 0.73 3.58 3.67
C PHE A 14 1.28 4.47 2.55
N PHE A 15 0.80 5.70 2.46
CA PHE A 15 1.32 6.66 1.48
C PHE A 15 2.81 6.96 1.71
N SER A 16 3.20 7.16 2.97
CA SER A 16 4.59 7.43 3.36
C SER A 16 5.51 6.27 3.05
N ILE A 17 5.05 5.02 3.28
CA ILE A 17 5.76 3.81 2.85
C ILE A 17 6.00 3.85 1.34
N GLY A 18 5.01 4.26 0.55
CA GLY A 18 5.15 4.40 -0.89
C GLY A 18 6.16 5.47 -1.31
N VAL A 19 6.13 6.65 -0.68
CA VAL A 19 7.12 7.71 -0.92
C VAL A 19 8.54 7.25 -0.55
N TYR A 20 8.67 6.55 0.58
CA TYR A 20 9.95 5.98 1.01
C TYR A 20 10.48 4.95 0.02
N ALA A 21 9.62 4.00 -0.39
CA ALA A 21 9.95 2.99 -1.40
C ALA A 21 10.41 3.63 -2.70
N TYR A 22 9.68 4.62 -3.20
CA TYR A 22 9.96 5.30 -4.45
C TYR A 22 11.34 6.00 -4.45
N ARG A 23 11.81 6.51 -3.30
CA ARG A 23 13.12 7.17 -3.21
C ARG A 23 14.28 6.21 -2.96
N ARG A 24 14.00 4.93 -2.69
CA ARG A 24 15.01 3.98 -2.26
C ARG A 24 15.78 3.40 -3.45
N LYS A 25 17.11 3.42 -3.36
CA LYS A 25 18.00 2.83 -4.39
C LYS A 25 18.24 1.33 -4.20
N GLU A 26 18.21 0.88 -2.95
CA GLU A 26 18.33 -0.54 -2.60
C GLU A 26 16.98 -1.22 -2.56
N THR A 27 16.92 -2.50 -2.89
CA THR A 27 15.71 -3.30 -2.84
C THR A 27 14.93 -3.08 -1.54
N MET A 28 13.66 -2.69 -1.68
CA MET A 28 12.74 -2.68 -0.56
C MET A 28 12.26 -4.10 -0.22
N TRP A 29 12.35 -4.44 1.06
CA TRP A 29 11.72 -5.65 1.57
C TRP A 29 10.20 -5.51 1.56
N PHE A 30 9.52 -6.59 1.20
CA PHE A 30 8.07 -6.68 1.22
C PHE A 30 7.64 -7.89 2.06
N TRP A 31 6.48 -7.83 2.70
CA TRP A 31 6.05 -8.91 3.61
C TRP A 31 5.83 -10.25 2.91
N SER A 32 5.55 -10.22 1.61
CA SER A 32 5.42 -11.41 0.76
C SER A 32 6.75 -11.84 0.12
N SER A 33 7.86 -11.17 0.42
CA SER A 33 9.16 -11.52 -0.14
C SER A 33 9.72 -12.80 0.48
N PRO A 34 10.43 -13.63 -0.30
CA PRO A 34 11.38 -14.59 0.26
C PRO A 34 12.48 -13.86 1.05
N THR A 35 13.25 -14.60 1.83
CA THR A 35 14.29 -14.07 2.74
C THR A 35 15.14 -12.98 2.08
N TYR A 36 15.44 -11.89 2.79
CA TYR A 36 16.10 -10.68 2.27
C TYR A 36 17.35 -10.95 1.41
N GLN A 37 18.11 -12.01 1.75
CA GLN A 37 19.34 -12.43 1.06
C GLN A 37 19.12 -12.97 -0.37
N GLN A 38 17.89 -13.32 -0.76
CA GLN A 38 17.59 -13.89 -2.08
C GLN A 38 17.12 -12.86 -3.12
N LEU A 39 16.96 -11.60 -2.73
CA LEU A 39 16.40 -10.55 -3.57
C LEU A 39 17.46 -9.88 -4.45
N THR A 40 17.88 -10.58 -5.50
CA THR A 40 18.78 -10.03 -6.53
C THR A 40 17.96 -9.52 -7.72
N PHE A 41 18.04 -8.22 -8.00
CA PHE A 41 17.28 -7.58 -9.08
C PHE A 41 18.19 -7.00 -10.14
N HIS A 42 17.74 -7.04 -11.40
CA HIS A 42 18.44 -6.41 -12.53
C HIS A 42 18.44 -4.88 -12.41
N ASP A 43 17.32 -4.30 -11.96
CA ASP A 43 17.14 -2.88 -11.69
C ASP A 43 16.30 -2.67 -10.42
N PRO A 44 16.93 -2.54 -9.24
CA PRO A 44 16.21 -2.36 -7.97
C PRO A 44 15.50 -1.00 -7.90
N VAL A 45 15.97 0.02 -8.62
CA VAL A 45 15.37 1.37 -8.59
C VAL A 45 14.01 1.35 -9.30
N THR A 46 13.95 0.79 -10.51
CA THR A 46 12.68 0.68 -11.26
C THR A 46 11.67 -0.21 -10.53
N PHE A 47 12.14 -1.30 -9.92
CA PHE A 47 11.29 -2.14 -9.07
C PHE A 47 10.68 -1.33 -7.90
N ASN A 48 11.53 -0.64 -7.14
CA ASN A 48 11.12 0.18 -6.01
C ASN A 48 10.18 1.33 -6.41
N HIS A 49 10.39 1.98 -7.56
CA HIS A 49 9.47 2.99 -8.08
C HIS A 49 8.06 2.41 -8.28
N LYS A 50 7.95 1.24 -8.90
CA LYS A 50 6.66 0.57 -9.12
C LYS A 50 6.02 0.11 -7.81
N THR A 51 6.80 -0.45 -6.89
CA THR A 51 6.32 -0.82 -5.53
C THR A 51 5.88 0.41 -4.73
N GLY A 52 6.59 1.53 -4.87
CA GLY A 52 6.23 2.78 -4.21
C GLY A 52 4.93 3.38 -4.73
N ILE A 53 4.74 3.41 -6.05
CA ILE A 53 3.48 3.85 -6.68
C ILE A 53 2.31 2.98 -6.18
N MET A 54 2.48 1.66 -6.12
CA MET A 54 1.47 0.75 -5.58
C MET A 54 1.05 1.14 -4.15
N TRP A 55 2.00 1.35 -3.24
CA TRP A 55 1.72 1.77 -1.86
C TRP A 55 1.06 3.15 -1.77
N MET A 56 1.50 4.10 -2.60
CA MET A 56 0.88 5.43 -2.66
C MET A 56 -0.58 5.34 -3.09
N LEU A 57 -0.89 4.58 -4.15
CA LEU A 57 -2.25 4.35 -4.62
C LEU A 57 -3.12 3.67 -3.57
N PHE A 58 -2.56 2.70 -2.85
CA PHE A 58 -3.25 2.04 -1.74
C PHE A 58 -3.57 3.01 -0.60
N GLY A 59 -2.60 3.84 -0.18
CA GLY A 59 -2.82 4.88 0.81
C GLY A 59 -3.87 5.91 0.39
N ILE A 60 -3.86 6.35 -0.88
CA ILE A 60 -4.88 7.25 -1.45
C ILE A 60 -6.26 6.57 -1.41
N ALA A 61 -6.38 5.33 -1.89
CA ALA A 61 -7.63 4.60 -1.88
C ALA A 61 -8.20 4.42 -0.46
N PHE A 62 -7.32 4.17 0.52
CA PHE A 62 -7.71 4.08 1.93
C PHE A 62 -8.12 5.42 2.54
N PHE A 63 -7.58 6.54 2.03
CA PHE A 63 -7.96 7.89 2.43
C PHE A 63 -9.29 8.34 1.83
N LEU A 64 -9.66 7.89 0.63
CA LEU A 64 -10.83 8.37 -0.10
C LEU A 64 -12.14 8.36 0.71
N PRO A 65 -12.47 7.35 1.53
CA PRO A 65 -13.71 7.36 2.32
C PRO A 65 -13.72 8.38 3.48
N VAL A 66 -12.56 8.91 3.90
CA VAL A 66 -12.41 9.77 5.08
C VAL A 66 -13.20 11.09 4.96
N PRO A 67 -13.06 11.89 3.87
CA PRO A 67 -13.86 13.09 3.69
C PRO A 67 -15.37 12.80 3.69
N PHE A 68 -15.81 11.72 3.05
CA PHE A 68 -17.23 11.36 3.01
C PHE A 68 -17.80 11.04 4.41
N ARG A 69 -16.99 10.41 5.27
CA ARG A 69 -17.37 10.21 6.67
C ARG A 69 -17.38 11.53 7.46
N TYR A 70 -16.41 12.40 7.22
CA TYR A 70 -16.32 13.70 7.88
C TYR A 70 -17.53 14.59 7.59
N PHE A 71 -18.00 14.60 6.32
CA PHE A 71 -19.21 15.30 5.90
C PHE A 71 -20.52 14.51 6.18
N HIS A 72 -20.47 13.46 7.00
CA HIS A 72 -21.62 12.64 7.40
C HIS A 72 -22.38 11.93 6.26
N PHE A 73 -21.78 11.75 5.08
CA PHE A 73 -22.38 10.97 3.99
C PHE A 73 -22.47 9.48 4.31
N PHE A 74 -21.55 8.96 5.15
CA PHE A 74 -21.54 7.55 5.56
C PHE A 74 -21.83 7.37 7.04
N LYS A 75 -22.72 6.43 7.35
CA LYS A 75 -22.84 5.86 8.69
C LYS A 75 -21.56 5.10 9.05
N GLU A 76 -21.32 4.94 10.36
CA GLU A 76 -20.11 4.29 10.86
C GLU A 76 -19.90 2.88 10.32
N ASN A 77 -20.95 2.06 10.35
CA ASN A 77 -20.87 0.68 9.89
C ASN A 77 -20.52 0.58 8.40
N ILE A 78 -21.06 1.48 7.57
CA ILE A 78 -20.76 1.55 6.13
C ILE A 78 -19.30 1.96 5.92
N PHE A 79 -18.83 2.96 6.66
CA PHE A 79 -17.45 3.42 6.60
C PHE A 79 -16.46 2.31 6.98
N ILE A 80 -16.72 1.59 8.08
CA ILE A 80 -15.89 0.46 8.53
C ILE A 80 -15.91 -0.67 7.50
N MET A 81 -17.07 -1.01 6.95
CA MET A 81 -17.19 -2.03 5.90
C MET A 81 -16.36 -1.67 4.68
N LEU A 82 -16.46 -0.42 4.18
CA LEU A 82 -15.66 0.06 3.04
C LEU A 82 -14.16 -0.02 3.31
N LEU A 83 -13.69 0.46 4.48
CA LEU A 83 -12.28 0.35 4.86
C LEU A 83 -11.82 -1.10 4.94
N SER A 84 -12.65 -2.00 5.46
CA SER A 84 -12.34 -3.43 5.56
C SER A 84 -12.22 -4.08 4.17
N CYS A 85 -13.11 -3.72 3.23
CA CYS A 85 -13.02 -4.17 1.85
C CYS A 85 -11.76 -3.64 1.15
N ILE A 86 -11.44 -2.35 1.30
CA ILE A 86 -10.23 -1.75 0.72
C ILE A 86 -8.99 -2.43 1.29
N LEU A 87 -8.94 -2.63 2.61
CA LEU A 87 -7.80 -3.28 3.26
C LEU A 87 -7.61 -4.71 2.75
N THR A 88 -8.66 -5.53 2.77
CA THR A 88 -8.55 -6.96 2.41
C THR A 88 -8.29 -7.15 0.92
N ILE A 89 -9.11 -6.55 0.05
CA ILE A 89 -8.98 -6.66 -1.41
C ILE A 89 -7.68 -5.97 -1.86
N GLY A 90 -7.40 -4.78 -1.33
CA GLY A 90 -6.21 -4.02 -1.70
C GLY A 90 -4.92 -4.73 -1.33
N LEU A 91 -4.81 -5.30 -0.11
CA LEU A 91 -3.63 -6.10 0.27
C LEU A 91 -3.46 -7.33 -0.63
N PHE A 92 -4.56 -7.99 -1.00
CA PHE A 92 -4.51 -9.13 -1.91
C PHE A 92 -4.04 -8.74 -3.32
N VAL A 93 -4.58 -7.66 -3.88
CA VAL A 93 -4.14 -7.10 -5.17
C VAL A 93 -2.67 -6.67 -5.12
N MET A 94 -2.25 -6.03 -4.03
CA MET A 94 -0.85 -5.64 -3.83
C MET A 94 0.08 -6.85 -3.78
N MET A 95 -0.33 -7.94 -3.13
CA MET A 95 0.45 -9.18 -3.10
C MET A 95 0.64 -9.77 -4.51
N ILE A 96 -0.43 -9.85 -5.30
CA ILE A 96 -0.38 -10.34 -6.69
C ILE A 96 0.52 -9.44 -7.54
N TYR A 97 0.31 -8.12 -7.46
CA TYR A 97 1.08 -7.16 -8.24
C TYR A 97 2.56 -7.18 -7.87
N TRP A 98 2.87 -7.28 -6.57
CA TRP A 98 4.25 -7.41 -6.10
C TRP A 98 4.90 -8.69 -6.63
N HIS A 99 4.20 -9.83 -6.59
CA HIS A 99 4.72 -11.08 -7.14
C HIS A 99 5.00 -10.97 -8.64
N HIS A 100 4.09 -10.35 -9.39
CA HIS A 100 4.28 -10.09 -10.81
C HIS A 100 5.51 -9.20 -11.07
N LEU A 101 5.69 -8.11 -10.31
CA LEU A 101 6.88 -7.26 -10.40
C LEU A 101 8.16 -8.03 -10.08
N TYR A 102 8.12 -8.88 -9.05
CA TYR A 102 9.23 -9.72 -8.64
C TYR A 102 9.66 -10.65 -9.76
N GLN A 103 8.71 -11.33 -10.43
CA GLN A 103 9.02 -12.23 -11.54
C GLN A 103 9.66 -11.51 -12.75
N ILE A 104 9.28 -10.26 -13.01
CA ILE A 104 9.83 -9.48 -14.12
C ILE A 104 11.24 -8.97 -13.84
N HIS A 105 11.53 -8.56 -12.60
CA HIS A 105 12.77 -7.85 -12.27
C HIS A 105 13.82 -8.74 -11.57
N ARG A 106 13.44 -9.93 -11.10
CA ARG A 106 14.39 -10.91 -10.53
C ARG A 106 15.44 -11.29 -11.57
N LYS A 107 16.68 -11.42 -11.12
CA LYS A 107 17.76 -12.02 -11.90
C LYS A 107 17.57 -13.53 -12.04
#